data_AF-A0A955BQ19-F1
#
_entry.id   AF-A0A955BQ19-F1
#
_cell.length_a   1.000
_cell.length_b   1.000
_cell.length_c   1.000
_cell.angle_alpha   90.00
_cell.angle_beta   90.00
_cell.angle_gamma   90.00
#
_symmetry.space_group_name_H-M   'P 1'
#
loop_
_entity.id
_entity.type
_entity.pdbx_description
1 polymer ?
#
loop_
_entity_poly.entity_id
_entity_poly.type
_entity_poly.pdbx_seq_one_letter_code
_entity_poly.pdbx_strand_id
1 'polypeptide(L)'
;MSDETPEIPQKPATPKKQPSGNVQYGASDLEHLSDLEHVRERPSMYIGDTTARGLHHLVYETVDNSIDEAMAGYATQVVVEVNADGSVTVEDDGRGIPVEKHEQLSEQMDRDVSTLEGVMTVLKFGGKFTKGAYQTSGGLHGVGVTVVNFLSEWCEVEVSRDGHTYHQEYARGIPLGEVRRVGASDRRGTKTTFKPDPQIFPNTKFVYATLVKRLQELAFLNRGVKISIRDARNGESETFQYEQGIIEYVNWLNRASEPVHPDVLYLEGDQEGVTVEIALQYSGEYTENVHTYVNNINTHEGGTHLSGFRAALTRSLNAYGKKEGLFKDLVPSGDDVREGL
;
A
#
# COMPACT_ATOMS: atom_id res chain seq x y z
N MET A 1 -0.42 65.51 -34.46
CA MET A 1 0.32 65.23 -33.22
C MET A 1 0.72 63.77 -33.29
N SER A 2 1.98 63.46 -32.99
CA SER A 2 2.58 62.13 -33.13
C SER A 2 2.76 61.52 -31.74
N ASP A 3 2.04 60.44 -31.45
CA ASP A 3 2.26 59.66 -30.23
C ASP A 3 3.49 58.75 -30.42
N GLU A 4 4.64 59.24 -29.96
CA GLU A 4 5.83 58.41 -29.80
C GLU A 4 5.62 57.48 -28.59
N THR A 5 5.46 56.19 -28.84
CA THR A 5 5.40 55.18 -27.77
C THR A 5 6.81 54.93 -27.26
N PRO A 6 7.12 55.13 -25.96
CA PRO A 6 8.48 55.00 -25.45
C PRO A 6 8.93 53.53 -25.42
N GLU A 7 10.02 53.21 -26.12
CA GLU A 7 10.63 51.88 -26.09
C GLU A 7 11.16 51.55 -24.69
N ILE A 8 10.80 50.38 -24.17
CA ILE A 8 11.37 49.85 -22.92
C ILE A 8 12.74 49.25 -23.24
N PRO A 9 13.85 49.73 -22.65
CA PRO A 9 15.19 49.25 -22.98
C PRO A 9 15.35 47.79 -22.51
N GLN A 10 15.49 46.88 -23.47
CA GLN A 10 15.79 45.47 -23.18
C GLN A 10 17.17 45.37 -22.50
N LYS A 11 17.20 44.84 -21.27
CA LYS A 11 18.47 44.44 -20.65
C LYS A 11 19.12 43.36 -21.51
N PRO A 12 20.43 43.47 -21.85
CA PRO A 12 21.11 42.45 -22.64
C PRO A 12 21.07 41.12 -21.88
N ALA A 13 20.56 40.08 -22.53
CA ALA A 13 20.48 38.75 -21.95
C ALA A 13 21.89 38.26 -21.62
N THR A 14 22.13 37.90 -20.35
CA THR A 14 23.42 37.34 -19.93
C THR A 14 23.63 36.02 -20.68
N PRO A 15 24.74 35.84 -21.43
CA PRO A 15 24.95 34.63 -22.19
C PRO A 15 25.04 33.44 -21.24
N LYS A 16 24.09 32.50 -21.36
CA LYS A 16 24.21 31.20 -20.70
C LYS A 16 25.52 30.57 -21.14
N LYS A 17 26.46 30.35 -20.21
CA LYS A 17 27.67 29.56 -20.49
C LYS A 17 27.23 28.17 -20.97
N GLN A 18 27.42 27.89 -22.26
CA GLN A 18 27.50 26.50 -22.71
C GLN A 18 28.69 25.85 -21.98
N PRO A 19 28.60 24.59 -21.53
CA PRO A 19 29.72 23.89 -20.91
C PRO A 19 30.83 23.74 -21.95
N SER A 20 31.90 24.53 -21.78
CA SER A 20 33.02 24.60 -22.72
C SER A 20 34.01 23.45 -22.46
N GLY A 21 33.69 22.27 -22.96
CA GLY A 21 34.60 21.12 -22.93
C GLY A 21 34.08 19.94 -23.74
N ASN A 22 34.98 19.28 -24.48
CA ASN A 22 34.76 17.91 -24.92
C ASN A 22 34.86 17.00 -23.69
N VAL A 23 33.75 16.87 -22.95
CA VAL A 23 33.61 15.78 -21.96
C VAL A 23 33.48 14.50 -22.78
N GLN A 24 34.58 13.77 -22.90
CA GLN A 24 34.67 12.58 -23.74
C GLN A 24 34.02 11.39 -23.02
N TYR A 25 32.69 11.34 -23.08
CA TYR A 25 31.86 10.31 -22.46
C TYR A 25 32.36 8.90 -22.81
N GLY A 26 32.67 8.12 -21.77
CA GLY A 26 33.29 6.81 -21.87
C GLY A 26 32.87 5.88 -20.74
N ALA A 27 33.49 4.69 -20.69
CA ALA A 27 33.11 3.64 -19.75
C ALA A 27 33.30 4.00 -18.26
N SER A 28 34.12 5.02 -17.95
CA SER A 28 34.30 5.56 -16.59
C SER A 28 33.17 6.44 -16.11
N ASP A 29 32.29 6.90 -17.01
CA ASP A 29 31.13 7.74 -16.69
C ASP A 29 29.84 6.90 -16.52
N LEU A 30 29.98 5.56 -16.53
CA LEU A 30 28.92 4.59 -16.28
C LEU A 30 29.03 4.06 -14.85
N GLU A 31 28.09 4.46 -14.00
CA GLU A 31 27.98 3.97 -12.62
C GLU A 31 27.05 2.76 -12.54
N HIS A 32 27.38 1.79 -11.68
CA HIS A 32 26.54 0.65 -11.34
C HIS A 32 26.20 0.72 -9.85
N LEU A 33 24.95 1.02 -9.53
CA LEU A 33 24.41 0.95 -8.16
C LEU A 33 23.91 -0.46 -7.88
N SER A 34 24.14 -0.98 -6.68
CA SER A 34 23.40 -2.14 -6.17
C SER A 34 21.91 -1.82 -5.98
N ASP A 35 21.06 -2.83 -5.85
CA ASP A 35 19.62 -2.65 -5.60
C ASP A 35 19.36 -1.79 -4.33
N LEU A 36 20.19 -1.95 -3.28
CA LEU A 36 20.12 -1.18 -2.03
C LEU A 36 20.47 0.29 -2.25
N GLU A 37 21.57 0.56 -2.96
CA GLU A 37 21.99 1.92 -3.30
C GLU A 37 20.97 2.60 -4.22
N HIS A 38 20.45 1.89 -5.23
CA HIS A 38 19.46 2.41 -6.17
C HIS A 38 18.14 2.78 -5.49
N VAL A 39 17.64 1.94 -4.57
CA VAL A 39 16.45 2.24 -3.75
C VAL A 39 16.67 3.46 -2.86
N ARG A 40 17.84 3.57 -2.20
CA ARG A 40 18.15 4.70 -1.31
C ARG A 40 18.41 6.01 -2.06
N GLU A 41 18.97 5.94 -3.26
CA GLU A 41 19.17 7.09 -4.15
C GLU A 41 17.87 7.53 -4.85
N ARG A 42 16.98 6.60 -5.20
CA ARG A 42 15.75 6.88 -5.97
C ARG A 42 14.48 6.39 -5.24
N PRO A 43 14.27 6.71 -3.95
CA PRO A 43 13.18 6.15 -3.12
C PRO A 43 11.80 6.42 -3.71
N SER A 44 11.58 7.60 -4.31
CA SER A 44 10.32 7.98 -4.95
C SER A 44 9.89 7.05 -6.10
N MET A 45 10.81 6.26 -6.68
CA MET A 45 10.48 5.23 -7.67
C MET A 45 9.77 4.00 -7.08
N TYR A 46 9.98 3.76 -5.78
CA TYR A 46 9.46 2.61 -5.05
C TYR A 46 8.32 3.00 -4.09
N ILE A 47 8.41 4.17 -3.45
CA ILE A 47 7.43 4.66 -2.45
C ILE A 47 6.72 5.95 -2.85
N GLY A 48 6.83 6.37 -4.12
CA GLY A 48 6.15 7.53 -4.70
C GLY A 48 6.77 8.89 -4.36
N ASP A 49 7.17 9.12 -3.12
CA ASP A 49 7.93 10.31 -2.66
C ASP A 49 8.59 10.07 -1.30
N THR A 50 9.35 11.04 -0.76
CA THR A 50 9.92 11.00 0.60
C THR A 50 9.19 11.94 1.57
N THR A 51 7.95 12.31 1.27
CA THR A 51 7.11 13.14 2.15
C THR A 51 6.31 12.27 3.13
N ALA A 52 5.32 12.85 3.80
CA ALA A 52 4.38 12.09 4.61
C ALA A 52 3.71 10.93 3.84
N ARG A 53 3.43 11.05 2.53
CA ARG A 53 2.80 9.96 1.77
C ARG A 53 3.71 8.73 1.70
N GLY A 54 4.93 8.86 1.18
CA GLY A 54 5.87 7.75 1.11
C GLY A 54 6.32 7.21 2.47
N LEU A 55 6.41 8.07 3.49
CA LEU A 55 6.68 7.65 4.87
C LEU A 55 5.63 6.64 5.37
N HIS A 56 4.35 6.93 5.20
CA HIS A 56 3.27 6.03 5.64
C HIS A 56 3.16 4.79 4.74
N HIS A 57 3.58 4.89 3.47
CA HIS A 57 3.64 3.76 2.55
C HIS A 57 4.58 2.64 3.04
N LEU A 58 5.62 2.96 3.83
CA LEU A 58 6.44 1.93 4.49
C LEU A 58 5.63 1.06 5.46
N VAL A 59 4.69 1.66 6.19
CA VAL A 59 3.78 0.92 7.09
C VAL A 59 2.79 0.11 6.25
N TYR A 60 2.29 0.68 5.14
CA TYR A 60 1.35 0.00 4.26
C TYR A 60 1.98 -1.24 3.62
N GLU A 61 3.18 -1.15 3.05
CA GLU A 61 3.92 -2.30 2.51
C GLU A 61 4.16 -3.39 3.56
N THR A 62 4.33 -3.03 4.83
CA THR A 62 4.47 -4.02 5.91
C THR A 62 3.11 -4.65 6.28
N VAL A 63 2.06 -3.85 6.41
CA VAL A 63 0.70 -4.29 6.77
C VAL A 63 0.04 -5.10 5.64
N ASP A 64 0.17 -4.67 4.38
CA ASP A 64 -0.42 -5.34 3.23
C ASP A 64 0.18 -6.77 3.05
N ASN A 65 1.42 -7.01 3.52
CA ASN A 65 1.98 -8.37 3.61
C ASN A 65 1.31 -9.24 4.68
N SER A 66 0.93 -8.68 5.84
CA SER A 66 0.14 -9.38 6.87
C SER A 66 -1.32 -9.58 6.44
N ILE A 67 -1.89 -8.63 5.70
CA ILE A 67 -3.22 -8.77 5.06
C ILE A 67 -3.20 -9.91 4.03
N ASP A 68 -2.13 -10.10 3.27
CA ASP A 68 -2.00 -11.24 2.35
C ASP A 68 -1.99 -12.60 3.08
N GLU A 69 -1.51 -12.69 4.33
CA GLU A 69 -1.67 -13.89 5.18
C GLU A 69 -3.13 -14.10 5.63
N ALA A 70 -3.88 -13.01 5.87
CA ALA A 70 -5.29 -13.06 6.23
C ALA A 70 -6.19 -13.44 5.04
N MET A 71 -5.94 -12.85 3.87
CA MET A 71 -6.57 -13.23 2.59
C MET A 71 -6.31 -14.69 2.22
N ALA A 72 -5.15 -15.23 2.59
CA ALA A 72 -4.81 -16.64 2.42
C ALA A 72 -5.40 -17.57 3.50
N GLY A 73 -6.13 -17.03 4.49
CA GLY A 73 -6.81 -17.78 5.55
C GLY A 73 -5.91 -18.24 6.71
N TYR A 74 -4.74 -17.64 6.88
CA TYR A 74 -3.79 -18.01 7.94
C TYR A 74 -3.75 -17.03 9.11
N ALA A 75 -3.84 -15.73 8.86
CA ALA A 75 -3.92 -14.70 9.91
C ALA A 75 -5.38 -14.33 10.23
N THR A 76 -5.65 -14.02 11.50
CA THR A 76 -6.92 -13.49 12.01
C THR A 76 -6.77 -12.15 12.71
N GLN A 77 -5.55 -11.75 13.11
CA GLN A 77 -5.26 -10.49 13.77
C GLN A 77 -4.01 -9.81 13.19
N VAL A 78 -4.10 -8.49 12.99
CA VAL A 78 -2.95 -7.62 12.69
C VAL A 78 -2.86 -6.50 13.74
N VAL A 79 -1.67 -6.27 14.26
CA VAL A 79 -1.37 -5.25 15.28
C VAL A 79 -0.36 -4.26 14.70
N VAL A 80 -0.65 -2.96 14.83
CA VAL A 80 0.28 -1.89 14.45
C VAL A 80 0.55 -1.01 15.68
N GLU A 81 1.81 -0.83 16.08
CA GLU A 81 2.18 0.10 17.14
C GLU A 81 3.14 1.17 16.62
N VAL A 82 2.76 2.45 16.80
CA VAL A 82 3.69 3.58 16.63
C VAL A 82 4.44 3.73 17.96
N ASN A 83 5.71 3.35 17.96
CA ASN A 83 6.52 3.24 19.16
C ASN A 83 6.94 4.62 19.68
N ALA A 84 7.24 4.71 20.98
CA ALA A 84 7.60 5.96 21.67
C ALA A 84 8.87 6.64 21.11
N ASP A 85 9.77 5.88 20.45
CA ASP A 85 11.01 6.39 19.85
C ASP A 85 10.84 6.88 18.40
N GLY A 86 9.66 6.69 17.79
CA GLY A 86 9.34 7.01 16.41
C GLY A 86 9.47 5.86 15.40
N SER A 87 9.84 4.65 15.82
CA SER A 87 9.71 3.43 15.00
C SER A 87 8.24 2.97 14.90
N VAL A 88 7.95 2.03 13.98
CA VAL A 88 6.65 1.34 13.89
C VAL A 88 6.88 -0.16 13.95
N THR A 89 6.03 -0.85 14.73
CA THR A 89 5.90 -2.31 14.77
C THR A 89 4.64 -2.71 14.00
N VAL A 90 4.72 -3.79 13.21
CA VAL A 90 3.58 -4.53 12.66
C VAL A 90 3.74 -6.00 13.04
N GLU A 91 2.72 -6.60 13.67
CA GLU A 91 2.70 -8.02 14.12
C GLU A 91 1.44 -8.71 13.61
N ASP A 92 1.59 -9.92 13.04
CA ASP A 92 0.49 -10.80 12.61
C ASP A 92 0.56 -12.18 13.28
N ASP A 93 -0.56 -12.91 13.24
CA ASP A 93 -0.67 -14.32 13.61
C ASP A 93 -0.59 -15.28 12.41
N GLY A 94 -0.03 -14.82 11.28
CA GLY A 94 0.10 -15.57 10.02
C GLY A 94 1.05 -16.77 10.09
N ARG A 95 1.47 -17.32 8.95
CA ARG A 95 2.36 -18.50 8.90
C ARG A 95 3.77 -18.25 9.43
N GLY A 96 4.22 -16.98 9.44
CA GLY A 96 5.60 -16.60 9.63
C GLY A 96 6.45 -16.80 8.36
N ILE A 97 7.25 -15.80 8.01
CA ILE A 97 8.21 -15.86 6.89
C ILE A 97 9.10 -17.12 7.06
N PRO A 98 9.41 -17.88 5.99
CA PRO A 98 10.31 -19.03 6.12
C PRO A 98 11.71 -18.59 6.58
N VAL A 99 12.37 -19.41 7.42
CA VAL A 99 13.61 -19.05 8.15
C VAL A 99 14.78 -19.99 7.87
N GLU A 100 14.52 -21.08 7.16
CA GLU A 100 15.51 -22.03 6.69
C GLU A 100 16.46 -21.41 5.64
N LYS A 101 17.57 -22.12 5.35
CA LYS A 101 18.51 -21.73 4.29
C LYS A 101 17.82 -21.80 2.92
N HIS A 102 17.93 -20.75 2.13
CA HIS A 102 17.48 -20.74 0.74
C HIS A 102 18.65 -21.11 -0.20
N GLU A 103 18.73 -22.39 -0.57
CA GLU A 103 19.90 -22.96 -1.29
C GLU A 103 20.27 -22.17 -2.55
N GLN A 104 19.32 -21.91 -3.46
CA GLN A 104 19.58 -21.17 -4.71
C GLN A 104 20.12 -19.75 -4.46
N LEU A 105 19.68 -19.08 -3.39
CA LEU A 105 20.16 -17.74 -3.06
C LEU A 105 21.55 -17.81 -2.40
N SER A 106 21.79 -18.86 -1.62
CA SER A 106 23.09 -19.12 -1.02
C SER A 106 24.16 -19.42 -2.07
N GLU A 107 23.81 -20.21 -3.10
CA GLU A 107 24.66 -20.43 -4.28
C GLU A 107 24.93 -19.13 -5.06
N GLN A 108 23.94 -18.24 -5.19
CA GLN A 108 24.09 -16.96 -5.88
C GLN A 108 24.93 -15.92 -5.11
N MET A 109 24.96 -16.00 -3.78
CA MET A 109 25.68 -15.06 -2.92
C MET A 109 27.01 -15.60 -2.35
N ASP A 110 27.40 -16.83 -2.72
CA ASP A 110 28.61 -17.55 -2.26
C ASP A 110 28.76 -17.61 -0.72
N ARG A 111 27.63 -17.76 -0.02
CA ARG A 111 27.52 -17.88 1.45
C ARG A 111 26.18 -18.48 1.82
N ASP A 112 26.01 -18.98 3.05
CA ASP A 112 24.68 -19.36 3.53
C ASP A 112 23.79 -18.10 3.71
N VAL A 113 22.55 -18.17 3.20
CA VAL A 113 21.53 -17.11 3.27
C VAL A 113 20.19 -17.75 3.62
N SER A 114 19.47 -17.21 4.60
CA SER A 114 18.12 -17.67 4.96
C SER A 114 17.04 -17.10 4.03
N THR A 115 15.88 -17.76 3.95
CA THR A 115 14.73 -17.22 3.22
C THR A 115 14.25 -15.88 3.80
N LEU A 116 14.31 -15.70 5.14
CA LEU A 116 14.02 -14.43 5.82
C LEU A 116 14.98 -13.33 5.38
N GLU A 117 16.28 -13.58 5.40
CA GLU A 117 17.29 -12.61 4.98
C GLU A 117 17.12 -12.25 3.50
N GLY A 118 16.84 -13.23 2.64
CA GLY A 118 16.53 -13.00 1.23
C GLY A 118 15.34 -12.05 1.03
N VAL A 119 14.22 -12.28 1.73
CA VAL A 119 13.03 -11.39 1.67
C VAL A 119 13.37 -9.97 2.12
N MET A 120 14.24 -9.83 3.12
CA MET A 120 14.62 -8.53 3.69
C MET A 120 15.75 -7.81 2.93
N THR A 121 16.50 -8.48 2.06
CA THR A 121 17.73 -7.93 1.43
C THR A 121 17.81 -8.05 -0.10
N VAL A 122 16.91 -8.79 -0.77
CA VAL A 122 16.96 -9.03 -2.22
C VAL A 122 15.68 -8.56 -2.90
N LEU A 123 15.79 -7.64 -3.88
CA LEU A 123 14.64 -7.21 -4.67
C LEU A 123 14.20 -8.31 -5.64
N LYS A 124 12.90 -8.40 -5.88
CA LYS A 124 12.24 -9.41 -6.74
C LYS A 124 12.38 -10.83 -6.16
N PHE A 125 12.43 -10.95 -4.83
CA PHE A 125 12.43 -12.23 -4.12
C PHE A 125 11.14 -12.36 -3.26
N GLY A 126 10.45 -13.49 -3.34
CA GLY A 126 9.23 -13.73 -2.56
C GLY A 126 8.27 -14.76 -3.17
N GLY A 127 7.38 -15.30 -2.33
CA GLY A 127 6.45 -16.39 -2.70
C GLY A 127 5.22 -16.00 -3.52
N LYS A 128 5.11 -14.75 -4.00
CA LYS A 128 3.90 -14.17 -4.59
C LYS A 128 3.91 -14.09 -6.14
N PHE A 129 4.96 -14.58 -6.80
CA PHE A 129 5.09 -14.58 -8.28
C PHE A 129 4.25 -15.66 -8.99
N THR A 130 3.68 -16.61 -8.27
CA THR A 130 2.79 -17.66 -8.79
C THR A 130 1.65 -17.92 -7.81
N LYS A 131 0.52 -18.46 -8.27
CA LYS A 131 -0.67 -18.77 -7.45
C LYS A 131 -0.49 -19.98 -6.49
N GLY A 132 0.69 -20.11 -5.89
CA GLY A 132 1.07 -21.21 -4.99
C GLY A 132 0.74 -20.91 -3.54
N ALA A 133 1.64 -20.22 -2.83
CA ALA A 133 1.51 -19.92 -1.40
C ALA A 133 0.38 -18.90 -1.08
N TYR A 134 -0.06 -18.15 -2.09
CA TYR A 134 -1.18 -17.21 -2.05
C TYR A 134 -1.99 -17.42 -3.35
N GLN A 135 -3.32 -17.56 -3.26
CA GLN A 135 -4.19 -17.65 -4.45
C GLN A 135 -4.41 -16.27 -5.07
N THR A 136 -4.54 -15.26 -4.21
CA THR A 136 -4.76 -13.85 -4.48
C THR A 136 -3.96 -13.06 -3.45
N SER A 137 -3.28 -11.98 -3.85
CA SER A 137 -2.50 -11.10 -2.96
C SER A 137 -2.41 -9.68 -3.52
N GLY A 138 -2.32 -8.68 -2.64
CA GLY A 138 -1.98 -7.31 -3.01
C GLY A 138 -0.51 -7.17 -3.37
N GLY A 139 0.37 -7.81 -2.60
CA GLY A 139 1.80 -7.88 -2.92
C GLY A 139 2.06 -8.79 -4.13
N LEU A 140 2.64 -8.25 -5.20
CA LEU A 140 3.01 -9.00 -6.42
C LEU A 140 4.45 -8.77 -6.89
N HIS A 141 5.09 -7.67 -6.46
CA HIS A 141 6.40 -7.25 -6.98
C HIS A 141 7.61 -7.90 -6.29
N GLY A 142 7.45 -8.41 -5.06
CA GLY A 142 8.57 -8.95 -4.26
C GLY A 142 9.63 -7.89 -3.91
N VAL A 143 9.20 -6.67 -3.56
CA VAL A 143 10.10 -5.56 -3.17
C VAL A 143 9.72 -4.84 -1.88
N GLY A 144 8.46 -4.95 -1.43
CA GLY A 144 7.87 -4.08 -0.40
C GLY A 144 8.67 -3.99 0.90
N VAL A 145 8.71 -5.07 1.68
CA VAL A 145 9.42 -5.12 2.97
C VAL A 145 10.95 -4.96 2.81
N THR A 146 11.50 -5.33 1.65
CA THR A 146 12.91 -5.07 1.28
C THR A 146 13.19 -3.57 1.17
N VAL A 147 12.29 -2.81 0.52
CA VAL A 147 12.35 -1.35 0.43
C VAL A 147 12.14 -0.70 1.81
N VAL A 148 11.24 -1.25 2.65
CA VAL A 148 11.09 -0.81 4.05
C VAL A 148 12.41 -0.95 4.81
N ASN A 149 13.12 -2.07 4.66
CA ASN A 149 14.45 -2.27 5.26
C ASN A 149 15.48 -1.26 4.73
N PHE A 150 15.58 -1.12 3.40
CA PHE A 150 16.56 -0.25 2.74
C PHE A 150 16.36 1.24 3.08
N LEU A 151 15.13 1.69 3.28
CA LEU A 151 14.78 3.09 3.62
C LEU A 151 14.66 3.34 5.14
N SER A 152 14.97 2.36 5.97
CA SER A 152 15.03 2.50 7.43
C SER A 152 16.44 2.73 7.94
N GLU A 153 16.59 3.46 9.06
CA GLU A 153 17.84 3.54 9.81
C GLU A 153 18.20 2.17 10.40
N TRP A 154 17.20 1.50 10.99
CA TRP A 154 17.28 0.11 11.44
C TRP A 154 15.93 -0.61 11.22
N CYS A 155 16.01 -1.93 11.09
CA CYS A 155 14.86 -2.83 10.99
C CYS A 155 15.16 -4.11 11.78
N GLU A 156 14.15 -4.65 12.45
CA GLU A 156 14.19 -5.86 13.26
C GLU A 156 13.00 -6.75 12.84
N VAL A 157 13.24 -8.04 12.61
CA VAL A 157 12.17 -9.00 12.29
C VAL A 157 12.22 -10.18 13.24
N GLU A 158 11.16 -10.35 14.03
CA GLU A 158 10.87 -11.57 14.78
C GLU A 158 9.91 -12.46 13.98
N VAL A 159 10.27 -13.73 13.77
CA VAL A 159 9.38 -14.74 13.18
C VAL A 159 9.09 -15.81 14.22
N SER A 160 7.83 -16.01 14.58
CA SER A 160 7.42 -17.16 15.40
C SER A 160 6.90 -18.27 14.50
N ARG A 161 7.55 -19.44 14.51
CA ARG A 161 7.26 -20.54 13.60
C ARG A 161 7.91 -21.86 14.05
N ASP A 162 7.27 -22.99 13.74
CA ASP A 162 7.77 -24.38 13.84
C ASP A 162 8.28 -24.87 15.23
N GLY A 163 8.33 -24.01 16.24
CA GLY A 163 8.97 -24.26 17.55
C GLY A 163 10.46 -23.62 17.67
N HIS A 164 9.97 -22.30 17.70
CA HIS A 164 10.67 -21.07 18.15
C HIS A 164 10.05 -19.72 17.80
N THR A 165 10.64 -18.68 18.39
CA THR A 165 10.83 -17.38 17.73
C THR A 165 12.27 -17.27 17.22
N TYR A 166 12.43 -16.76 16.01
CA TYR A 166 13.69 -16.42 15.33
C TYR A 166 13.79 -14.90 15.17
N HIS A 167 15.00 -14.35 15.07
CA HIS A 167 15.23 -12.90 14.94
C HIS A 167 16.33 -12.59 13.93
N GLN A 168 16.20 -11.47 13.21
CA GLN A 168 17.31 -10.85 12.48
C GLN A 168 17.23 -9.32 12.55
N GLU A 169 18.39 -8.68 12.66
CA GLU A 169 18.56 -7.23 12.79
C GLU A 169 19.27 -6.67 11.54
N TYR A 170 18.85 -5.49 11.08
CA TYR A 170 19.40 -4.80 9.91
C TYR A 170 19.64 -3.32 10.21
N ALA A 171 20.67 -2.73 9.60
CA ALA A 171 20.88 -1.28 9.57
C ALA A 171 20.97 -0.81 8.11
N ARG A 172 20.09 0.13 7.71
CA ARG A 172 20.04 0.69 6.33
C ARG A 172 20.03 -0.37 5.23
N GLY A 173 19.30 -1.46 5.45
CA GLY A 173 19.21 -2.61 4.54
C GLY A 173 20.25 -3.72 4.71
N ILE A 174 21.31 -3.49 5.50
CA ILE A 174 22.42 -4.43 5.67
C ILE A 174 22.17 -5.30 6.91
N PRO A 175 22.19 -6.64 6.81
CA PRO A 175 22.05 -7.53 7.98
C PRO A 175 23.22 -7.38 8.94
N LEU A 176 22.92 -7.29 10.24
CA LEU A 176 23.91 -7.17 11.33
C LEU A 176 24.44 -8.53 11.83
N GLY A 177 23.83 -9.62 11.37
CA GLY A 177 24.20 -11.00 11.68
C GLY A 177 23.22 -12.00 11.05
N GLU A 178 23.49 -13.29 11.20
CA GLU A 178 22.62 -14.39 10.75
C GLU A 178 21.30 -14.46 11.54
N VAL A 179 20.31 -15.17 11.01
CA VAL A 179 19.02 -15.42 11.70
C VAL A 179 19.24 -16.23 12.98
N ARG A 180 18.99 -15.61 14.14
CA ARG A 180 19.21 -16.21 15.46
C ARG A 180 17.91 -16.77 16.05
N ARG A 181 17.89 -18.08 16.37
CA ARG A 181 16.80 -18.73 17.13
C ARG A 181 16.84 -18.24 18.58
N VAL A 182 15.83 -17.48 19.00
CA VAL A 182 15.81 -16.74 20.28
C VAL A 182 15.33 -17.61 21.45
N GLY A 183 14.32 -18.44 21.25
CA GLY A 183 13.75 -19.27 22.31
C GLY A 183 12.54 -20.10 21.88
N ALA A 184 11.96 -20.85 22.82
CA ALA A 184 10.70 -21.57 22.62
C ALA A 184 9.51 -20.60 22.49
N SER A 185 8.56 -20.93 21.61
CA SER A 185 7.35 -20.16 21.40
C SER A 185 6.26 -21.06 20.82
N ASP A 186 5.07 -20.99 21.40
CA ASP A 186 3.84 -21.62 20.89
C ASP A 186 3.06 -20.66 19.95
N ARG A 187 3.56 -19.44 19.75
CA ARG A 187 3.00 -18.46 18.81
C ARG A 187 3.44 -18.77 17.38
N ARG A 188 2.69 -18.25 16.42
CA ARG A 188 2.99 -18.28 14.99
C ARG A 188 2.76 -16.88 14.41
N GLY A 189 3.54 -16.47 13.41
CA GLY A 189 3.38 -15.20 12.71
C GLY A 189 4.66 -14.40 12.55
N THR A 190 4.54 -13.21 11.96
CA THR A 190 5.66 -12.28 11.72
C THR A 190 5.46 -10.99 12.52
N LYS A 191 6.53 -10.50 13.13
CA LYS A 191 6.60 -9.15 13.72
C LYS A 191 7.79 -8.40 13.12
N THR A 192 7.50 -7.32 12.42
CA THR A 192 8.50 -6.41 11.83
C THR A 192 8.46 -5.08 12.56
N THR A 193 9.59 -4.63 13.09
CA THR A 193 9.74 -3.30 13.70
C THR A 193 10.81 -2.51 12.95
N PHE A 194 10.48 -1.31 12.49
CA PHE A 194 11.41 -0.51 11.68
C PHE A 194 11.36 0.99 12.01
N LYS A 195 12.49 1.68 11.80
CA LYS A 195 12.62 3.11 12.02
C LYS A 195 13.04 3.84 10.73
N PRO A 196 12.18 4.69 10.12
CA PRO A 196 12.50 5.39 8.89
C PRO A 196 13.79 6.22 8.97
N ASP A 197 14.62 6.18 7.93
CA ASP A 197 15.93 6.83 7.94
C ASP A 197 15.81 8.36 7.80
N PRO A 198 16.29 9.17 8.78
CA PRO A 198 16.31 10.63 8.66
C PRO A 198 17.25 11.15 7.56
N GLN A 199 18.08 10.30 6.94
CA GLN A 199 18.82 10.63 5.71
C GLN A 199 17.93 10.63 4.45
N ILE A 200 16.81 9.88 4.47
CA ILE A 200 15.89 9.72 3.34
C ILE A 200 14.67 10.62 3.50
N PHE A 201 14.09 10.69 4.70
CA PHE A 201 12.85 11.40 4.99
C PHE A 201 13.10 12.73 5.70
N PRO A 202 12.72 13.89 5.12
CA PRO A 202 12.83 15.19 5.78
C PRO A 202 11.99 15.32 7.07
N ASN A 203 11.05 14.41 7.29
CA ASN A 203 10.31 14.24 8.53
C ASN A 203 9.94 12.76 8.70
N THR A 204 10.36 12.14 9.81
CA THR A 204 10.12 10.72 10.12
C THR A 204 8.90 10.49 11.02
N LYS A 205 8.11 11.53 11.34
CA LYS A 205 6.95 11.41 12.25
C LYS A 205 5.69 10.89 11.56
N PHE A 206 5.32 9.65 11.87
CA PHE A 206 4.02 9.07 11.53
C PHE A 206 2.85 9.84 12.16
N VAL A 207 1.77 9.98 11.39
CA VAL A 207 0.51 10.66 11.73
C VAL A 207 -0.55 9.60 12.03
N TYR A 208 -0.95 9.49 13.30
CA TYR A 208 -1.84 8.44 13.79
C TYR A 208 -3.15 8.34 12.99
N ALA A 209 -3.84 9.48 12.78
CA ALA A 209 -5.09 9.55 12.01
C ALA A 209 -4.97 9.06 10.55
N THR A 210 -3.79 9.15 9.93
CA THR A 210 -3.53 8.64 8.58
C THR A 210 -3.45 7.11 8.57
N LEU A 211 -2.74 6.52 9.55
CA LEU A 211 -2.69 5.07 9.73
C LEU A 211 -4.06 4.51 10.11
N VAL A 212 -4.74 5.12 11.08
CA VAL A 212 -6.12 4.78 11.50
C VAL A 212 -7.06 4.65 10.30
N LYS A 213 -7.07 5.64 9.38
CA LYS A 213 -7.95 5.59 8.20
C LYS A 213 -7.67 4.40 7.29
N ARG A 214 -6.39 4.10 6.99
CA ARG A 214 -6.01 2.95 6.12
C ARG A 214 -6.27 1.60 6.80
N LEU A 215 -6.06 1.49 8.12
CA LEU A 215 -6.31 0.26 8.87
C LEU A 215 -7.81 -0.02 9.06
N GLN A 216 -8.62 1.03 9.25
CA GLN A 216 -10.08 0.90 9.25
C GLN A 216 -10.62 0.50 7.86
N GLU A 217 -10.11 1.11 6.79
CA GLU A 217 -10.40 0.72 5.40
C GLU A 217 -10.06 -0.77 5.14
N LEU A 218 -8.86 -1.22 5.55
CA LEU A 218 -8.44 -2.62 5.42
C LEU A 218 -9.33 -3.58 6.21
N ALA A 219 -9.83 -3.20 7.40
CA ALA A 219 -10.71 -4.04 8.20
C ALA A 219 -12.09 -4.20 7.56
N PHE A 220 -12.61 -3.18 6.85
CA PHE A 220 -13.84 -3.34 6.05
C PHE A 220 -13.64 -4.26 4.85
N LEU A 221 -12.45 -4.29 4.27
CA LEU A 221 -12.12 -5.13 3.10
C LEU A 221 -11.83 -6.59 3.49
N ASN A 222 -11.60 -6.89 4.78
CA ASN A 222 -11.23 -8.22 5.27
C ASN A 222 -12.17 -8.66 6.40
N ARG A 223 -13.32 -9.23 6.02
CA ARG A 223 -14.39 -9.65 6.95
C ARG A 223 -13.85 -10.52 8.09
N GLY A 224 -14.19 -10.17 9.33
CA GLY A 224 -13.79 -10.88 10.55
C GLY A 224 -12.31 -10.75 10.94
N VAL A 225 -11.46 -10.10 10.13
CA VAL A 225 -10.05 -9.88 10.47
C VAL A 225 -9.95 -8.69 11.43
N LYS A 226 -9.30 -8.93 12.58
CA LYS A 226 -9.15 -7.93 13.63
C LYS A 226 -7.89 -7.11 13.42
N ILE A 227 -8.04 -5.83 13.09
CA ILE A 227 -6.93 -4.90 12.91
C ILE A 227 -6.93 -3.89 14.06
N SER A 228 -5.86 -3.88 14.86
CA SER A 228 -5.70 -2.94 15.99
C SER A 228 -4.49 -2.02 15.78
N ILE A 229 -4.64 -0.74 16.13
CA ILE A 229 -3.54 0.22 16.15
C ILE A 229 -3.39 0.86 17.54
N ARG A 230 -2.13 1.12 17.93
CA ARG A 230 -1.77 1.85 19.15
C ARG A 230 -0.69 2.90 18.86
N ASP A 231 -0.74 4.03 19.54
CA ASP A 231 0.30 5.04 19.54
C ASP A 231 0.90 5.17 20.95
N ALA A 232 2.09 4.61 21.14
CA ALA A 232 2.79 4.63 22.43
C ALA A 232 3.33 6.01 22.82
N ARG A 233 3.23 7.02 21.93
CA ARG A 233 3.71 8.39 22.16
C ARG A 233 2.69 9.21 22.96
N ASN A 234 1.40 8.88 22.89
CA ASN A 234 0.30 9.58 23.56
C ASN A 234 -0.72 8.67 24.25
N GLY A 235 -0.74 7.37 23.94
CA GLY A 235 -1.67 6.39 24.52
C GLY A 235 -2.98 6.21 23.73
N GLU A 236 -3.12 6.80 22.54
CA GLU A 236 -4.27 6.52 21.67
C GLU A 236 -4.23 5.07 21.16
N SER A 237 -5.41 4.44 21.02
CA SER A 237 -5.53 3.10 20.45
C SER A 237 -6.93 2.87 19.87
N GLU A 238 -7.00 2.18 18.74
CA GLU A 238 -8.24 1.79 18.07
C GLU A 238 -8.22 0.31 17.71
N THR A 239 -9.39 -0.29 17.49
CA THR A 239 -9.53 -1.68 17.03
C THR A 239 -10.73 -1.82 16.11
N PHE A 240 -10.49 -2.41 14.94
CA PHE A 240 -11.45 -2.58 13.86
C PHE A 240 -11.63 -4.07 13.60
N GLN A 241 -12.90 -4.49 13.50
CA GLN A 241 -13.31 -5.80 13.03
C GLN A 241 -14.74 -5.63 12.52
N TYR A 242 -14.99 -5.99 11.26
CA TYR A 242 -16.28 -5.84 10.61
C TYR A 242 -16.69 -7.15 9.96
N GLU A 243 -17.94 -7.56 10.12
CA GLU A 243 -18.41 -8.92 9.76
C GLU A 243 -19.15 -8.91 8.40
N GLN A 244 -19.76 -7.78 8.03
CA GLN A 244 -20.43 -7.56 6.75
C GLN A 244 -19.54 -6.76 5.77
N GLY A 245 -18.31 -6.44 6.16
CA GLY A 245 -17.28 -5.88 5.30
C GLY A 245 -17.65 -4.54 4.64
N ILE A 246 -17.60 -4.46 3.31
CA ILE A 246 -17.86 -3.21 2.58
C ILE A 246 -19.32 -2.70 2.72
N ILE A 247 -20.26 -3.54 3.17
CA ILE A 247 -21.61 -3.08 3.56
C ILE A 247 -21.51 -2.13 4.75
N GLU A 248 -20.71 -2.47 5.76
CA GLU A 248 -20.43 -1.59 6.90
C GLU A 248 -19.58 -0.39 6.48
N TYR A 249 -18.76 -0.52 5.43
CA TYR A 249 -17.99 0.62 4.88
C TYR A 249 -18.89 1.68 4.24
N VAL A 250 -19.88 1.28 3.42
CA VAL A 250 -20.83 2.23 2.82
C VAL A 250 -21.69 2.90 3.88
N ASN A 251 -22.17 2.15 4.88
CA ASN A 251 -22.84 2.72 6.05
C ASN A 251 -21.94 3.71 6.82
N TRP A 252 -20.64 3.40 6.94
CA TRP A 252 -19.66 4.30 7.56
C TRP A 252 -19.40 5.54 6.70
N LEU A 253 -19.29 5.43 5.38
CA LEU A 253 -19.12 6.58 4.48
C LEU A 253 -20.31 7.53 4.59
N ASN A 254 -21.53 7.00 4.48
CA ASN A 254 -22.79 7.75 4.50
C ASN A 254 -23.22 8.23 5.91
N ARG A 255 -22.40 8.00 6.97
CA ARG A 255 -22.75 8.32 8.37
C ARG A 255 -23.03 9.81 8.69
N ALA A 256 -22.70 10.70 7.77
CA ALA A 256 -22.90 12.15 7.89
C ALA A 256 -23.91 12.70 6.86
N SER A 257 -24.49 11.82 6.05
CA SER A 257 -25.32 12.09 4.88
C SER A 257 -26.72 11.52 5.12
N GLU A 258 -27.71 11.88 4.29
CA GLU A 258 -29.06 11.30 4.35
C GLU A 258 -29.26 10.31 3.18
N PRO A 259 -29.35 8.99 3.41
CA PRO A 259 -29.57 8.01 2.35
C PRO A 259 -30.95 8.14 1.69
N VAL A 260 -30.98 8.03 0.36
CA VAL A 260 -32.22 8.03 -0.44
C VAL A 260 -33.02 6.72 -0.27
N HIS A 261 -32.33 5.63 0.08
CA HIS A 261 -32.93 4.33 0.37
C HIS A 261 -32.24 3.67 1.58
N PRO A 262 -33.00 2.93 2.43
CA PRO A 262 -32.47 2.42 3.71
C PRO A 262 -31.43 1.32 3.53
N ASP A 263 -31.61 0.44 2.55
CA ASP A 263 -30.74 -0.73 2.35
C ASP A 263 -29.51 -0.36 1.50
N VAL A 264 -28.32 -0.77 1.92
CA VAL A 264 -27.13 -0.77 1.07
C VAL A 264 -27.27 -1.88 0.02
N LEU A 265 -27.13 -1.53 -1.25
CA LEU A 265 -27.21 -2.48 -2.36
C LEU A 265 -25.88 -3.23 -2.48
N TYR A 266 -25.90 -4.52 -2.13
CA TYR A 266 -24.76 -5.43 -2.20
C TYR A 266 -24.85 -6.36 -3.41
N LEU A 267 -23.73 -6.54 -4.12
CA LEU A 267 -23.56 -7.43 -5.26
C LEU A 267 -22.23 -8.17 -5.15
N GLU A 268 -22.26 -9.47 -5.40
CA GLU A 268 -21.08 -10.35 -5.40
C GLU A 268 -21.15 -11.31 -6.60
N GLY A 269 -20.01 -11.63 -7.19
CA GLY A 269 -19.93 -12.67 -8.20
C GLY A 269 -18.49 -13.04 -8.55
N ASP A 270 -18.28 -14.28 -8.99
CA ASP A 270 -17.03 -14.72 -9.62
C ASP A 270 -17.26 -15.00 -11.10
N GLN A 271 -16.33 -14.57 -11.95
CA GLN A 271 -16.24 -15.03 -13.32
C GLN A 271 -14.77 -15.32 -13.68
N GLU A 272 -14.51 -16.52 -14.19
CA GLU A 272 -13.20 -16.96 -14.69
C GLU A 272 -12.07 -16.85 -13.64
N GLY A 273 -12.41 -16.92 -12.35
CA GLY A 273 -11.46 -16.76 -11.24
C GLY A 273 -11.10 -15.31 -10.93
N VAL A 274 -11.95 -14.37 -11.35
CA VAL A 274 -11.97 -12.97 -10.91
C VAL A 274 -13.25 -12.74 -10.12
N THR A 275 -13.10 -12.62 -8.81
CA THR A 275 -14.18 -12.27 -7.89
C THR A 275 -14.37 -10.75 -7.82
N VAL A 276 -15.62 -10.29 -7.82
CA VAL A 276 -16.00 -8.88 -7.74
C VAL A 276 -17.03 -8.69 -6.65
N GLU A 277 -16.76 -7.77 -5.73
CA GLU A 277 -17.61 -7.38 -4.61
C GLU A 277 -17.94 -5.88 -4.74
N ILE A 278 -19.22 -5.51 -4.62
CA ILE A 278 -19.69 -4.13 -4.74
C ILE A 278 -20.76 -3.87 -3.67
N ALA A 279 -20.59 -2.80 -2.91
CA ALA A 279 -21.65 -2.19 -2.11
C ALA A 279 -21.83 -0.74 -2.56
N LEU A 280 -23.08 -0.27 -2.66
CA LEU A 280 -23.41 1.11 -3.00
C LEU A 280 -24.73 1.56 -2.37
N GLN A 281 -24.88 2.86 -2.11
CA GLN A 281 -26.11 3.45 -1.57
C GLN A 281 -26.17 4.93 -1.90
N TYR A 282 -27.22 5.36 -2.60
CA TYR A 282 -27.42 6.76 -2.94
C TYR A 282 -27.78 7.60 -1.71
N SER A 283 -27.23 8.80 -1.66
CA SER A 283 -27.48 9.84 -0.65
C SER A 283 -28.08 11.10 -1.27
N GLY A 284 -28.56 12.02 -0.44
CA GLY A 284 -29.01 13.36 -0.87
C GLY A 284 -27.89 14.33 -1.28
N GLU A 285 -26.66 13.85 -1.49
CA GLU A 285 -25.53 14.66 -1.96
C GLU A 285 -25.49 14.78 -3.48
N TYR A 286 -24.72 15.75 -3.99
CA TYR A 286 -24.57 16.04 -5.43
C TYR A 286 -23.24 15.54 -6.02
N THR A 287 -22.53 14.68 -5.31
CA THR A 287 -21.16 14.26 -5.62
C THR A 287 -21.03 12.74 -5.63
N GLU A 288 -20.30 12.21 -6.62
CA GLU A 288 -19.89 10.80 -6.68
C GLU A 288 -18.75 10.54 -5.68
N ASN A 289 -18.93 9.60 -4.75
CA ASN A 289 -17.98 9.22 -3.71
C ASN A 289 -17.53 7.76 -3.85
N VAL A 290 -17.12 7.38 -5.07
CA VAL A 290 -16.78 5.99 -5.39
C VAL A 290 -15.34 5.64 -4.98
N HIS A 291 -15.23 4.74 -4.00
CA HIS A 291 -13.99 4.07 -3.60
C HIS A 291 -13.75 2.79 -4.42
N THR A 292 -12.49 2.48 -4.80
CA THR A 292 -12.18 1.24 -5.55
C THR A 292 -10.88 0.57 -5.10
N TYR A 293 -10.85 -0.75 -5.22
CA TYR A 293 -9.76 -1.60 -4.72
C TYR A 293 -9.48 -2.75 -5.70
N VAL A 294 -8.23 -3.23 -5.69
CA VAL A 294 -7.84 -4.53 -6.26
C VAL A 294 -6.97 -5.22 -5.23
N ASN A 295 -7.36 -6.41 -4.77
CA ASN A 295 -6.66 -7.19 -3.74
C ASN A 295 -6.26 -6.31 -2.52
N ASN A 296 -7.23 -5.59 -1.96
CA ASN A 296 -7.10 -4.65 -0.83
C ASN A 296 -6.22 -3.40 -1.06
N ILE A 297 -5.55 -3.27 -2.20
CA ILE A 297 -4.82 -2.06 -2.59
C ILE A 297 -5.82 -1.03 -3.14
N ASN A 298 -5.82 0.19 -2.59
CA ASN A 298 -6.72 1.27 -3.01
C ASN A 298 -6.26 1.84 -4.37
N THR A 299 -7.10 1.72 -5.40
CA THR A 299 -6.83 2.23 -6.74
C THR A 299 -7.37 3.65 -6.88
N HIS A 300 -6.64 4.64 -6.33
CA HIS A 300 -7.07 6.04 -6.29
C HIS A 300 -7.40 6.66 -7.67
N GLU A 301 -6.73 6.22 -8.74
CA GLU A 301 -6.99 6.66 -10.13
C GLU A 301 -8.05 5.79 -10.84
N GLY A 302 -8.64 4.82 -10.15
CA GLY A 302 -9.57 3.84 -10.71
C GLY A 302 -8.86 2.83 -11.60
N GLY A 303 -9.49 2.49 -12.73
CA GLY A 303 -8.96 1.49 -13.68
C GLY A 303 -10.05 0.88 -14.56
N THR A 304 -9.76 -0.32 -15.07
CA THR A 304 -10.68 -1.12 -15.91
C THR A 304 -11.93 -1.56 -15.14
N HIS A 305 -11.78 -1.90 -13.85
CA HIS A 305 -12.86 -2.22 -12.91
C HIS A 305 -13.81 -1.04 -12.71
N LEU A 306 -13.30 0.15 -12.39
CA LEU A 306 -14.11 1.37 -12.24
C LEU A 306 -14.84 1.71 -13.56
N SER A 307 -14.14 1.60 -14.68
CA SER A 307 -14.70 1.86 -16.02
C SER A 307 -15.82 0.86 -16.35
N GLY A 308 -15.63 -0.42 -16.04
CA GLY A 308 -16.62 -1.48 -16.18
C GLY A 308 -17.85 -1.24 -15.30
N PHE A 309 -17.65 -0.89 -14.03
CA PHE A 309 -18.71 -0.55 -13.08
C PHE A 309 -19.56 0.63 -13.57
N ARG A 310 -18.94 1.78 -13.89
CA ARG A 310 -19.66 2.97 -14.38
C ARG A 310 -20.45 2.68 -15.66
N ALA A 311 -19.89 1.92 -16.59
CA ALA A 311 -20.57 1.51 -17.82
C ALA A 311 -21.69 0.49 -17.58
N ALA A 312 -21.57 -0.38 -16.57
CA ALA A 312 -22.60 -1.34 -16.18
C ALA A 312 -23.78 -0.65 -15.48
N LEU A 313 -23.51 0.19 -14.48
CA LEU A 313 -24.53 0.94 -13.72
C LEU A 313 -25.37 1.82 -14.65
N THR A 314 -24.71 2.66 -15.45
CA THR A 314 -25.35 3.55 -16.45
C THR A 314 -26.23 2.77 -17.42
N ARG A 315 -25.76 1.62 -17.91
CA ARG A 315 -26.51 0.79 -18.87
C ARG A 315 -27.73 0.13 -18.21
N SER A 316 -27.57 -0.40 -17.00
CA SER A 316 -28.62 -1.15 -16.30
C SER A 316 -29.77 -0.25 -15.87
N LEU A 317 -29.48 0.90 -15.24
CA LEU A 317 -30.50 1.86 -14.82
C LEU A 317 -31.21 2.49 -16.03
N ASN A 318 -30.48 2.82 -17.10
CA ASN A 318 -31.10 3.31 -18.33
C ASN A 318 -31.90 2.25 -19.09
N ALA A 319 -31.59 0.96 -18.97
CA ALA A 319 -32.42 -0.11 -19.51
C ALA A 319 -33.72 -0.28 -18.70
N TYR A 320 -33.62 -0.23 -17.37
CA TYR A 320 -34.77 -0.31 -16.46
C TYR A 320 -35.73 0.87 -16.66
N GLY A 321 -35.24 2.11 -16.59
CA GLY A 321 -36.09 3.31 -16.72
C GLY A 321 -36.76 3.45 -18.10
N LYS A 322 -36.16 2.89 -19.16
CA LYS A 322 -36.82 2.76 -20.47
C LYS A 322 -37.91 1.69 -20.49
N LYS A 323 -37.67 0.55 -19.84
CA LYS A 323 -38.63 -0.57 -19.76
C LYS A 323 -39.88 -0.19 -18.96
N GLU A 324 -39.70 0.50 -17.83
CA GLU A 324 -40.79 0.94 -16.95
C GLU A 324 -41.38 2.33 -17.33
N GLY A 325 -40.92 2.94 -18.43
CA GLY A 325 -41.47 4.21 -18.92
C GLY A 325 -41.22 5.45 -18.03
N LEU A 326 -40.16 5.41 -17.22
CA LEU A 326 -39.80 6.50 -16.28
C LEU A 326 -39.25 7.74 -16.99
N PHE A 327 -38.64 7.56 -18.16
CA PHE A 327 -38.09 8.65 -18.96
C PHE A 327 -39.10 9.13 -20.01
N LYS A 328 -39.26 10.45 -20.14
CA LYS A 328 -40.09 11.07 -21.19
C LYS A 328 -39.23 11.46 -22.40
N ASP A 329 -38.44 12.52 -22.24
CA ASP A 329 -37.75 13.18 -23.36
C ASP A 329 -36.22 13.05 -23.29
N LEU A 330 -35.66 12.91 -22.08
CA LEU A 330 -34.22 12.76 -21.82
C LEU A 330 -33.93 11.42 -21.14
N VAL A 331 -32.87 10.76 -21.59
CA VAL A 331 -32.29 9.57 -20.95
C VAL A 331 -31.10 10.04 -20.11
N PRO A 332 -31.04 9.73 -18.80
CA PRO A 332 -29.93 10.10 -17.93
C PRO A 332 -28.54 9.79 -18.52
N SER A 333 -27.64 10.75 -18.41
CA SER A 333 -26.22 10.60 -18.72
C SER A 333 -25.55 9.62 -17.75
N GLY A 334 -24.28 9.28 -18.00
CA GLY A 334 -23.51 8.50 -17.05
C GLY A 334 -23.28 9.24 -15.73
N ASP A 335 -23.21 10.58 -15.76
CA ASP A 335 -22.90 11.40 -14.59
C ASP A 335 -24.16 11.67 -13.76
N ASP A 336 -25.31 11.92 -14.41
CA ASP A 336 -26.64 12.00 -13.77
C ASP A 336 -26.96 10.72 -12.97
N VAL A 337 -26.43 9.57 -13.41
CA VAL A 337 -26.59 8.26 -12.75
C VAL A 337 -25.67 8.09 -11.52
N ARG A 338 -24.66 8.94 -11.35
CA ARG A 338 -23.68 8.87 -10.25
C ARG A 338 -23.73 10.09 -9.32
N GLU A 339 -24.71 10.97 -9.51
CA GLU A 339 -25.05 12.04 -8.58
C GLU A 339 -25.50 11.42 -7.24
N GLY A 340 -24.78 11.73 -6.15
CA GLY A 340 -25.05 11.22 -4.80
C GLY A 340 -24.70 9.75 -4.54
N LEU A 341 -23.93 9.10 -5.44
CA LEU A 341 -23.52 7.68 -5.38
C LEU A 341 -22.26 7.43 -4.53
#